data_AF-A0A090AGK7-F1
#
_entry.id   AF-A0A090AGK7-F1
#
_cell.length_a   1.000
_cell.length_b   1.000
_cell.length_c   1.000
_cell.angle_alpha   90.00
_cell.angle_beta   90.00
_cell.angle_gamma   90.00
#
_symmetry.space_group_name_H-M   'P 1'
#
loop_
_entity.id
_entity.type
_entity.pdbx_description
1 polymer ?
#
loop_
_entity_poly.entity_id
_entity_poly.type
_entity_poly.pdbx_seq_one_letter_code
_entity_poly.pdbx_strand_id
1 'polypeptide(L)'
;MTSLLTLGTIFNSSAATEPHFVDNILTIPSVAVDFGPGRYLNVQFHLAADGRWDLVNATPAQWLTTLINELSTAPVANPPAQIIQYHYNDATVYYLPPRCCDIMSVLYDADGHILCHPDGGIIGRGDGQCPDFHNTKTQELVVWRDERDTSTAK
;
A
#
# COMPACT_ATOMS: atom_id res chain seq x y z
N MET A 1 56.64 5.42 -20.20
CA MET A 1 56.38 4.44 -21.27
C MET A 1 55.62 3.28 -20.64
N THR A 2 54.29 3.36 -20.57
CA THR A 2 53.28 2.70 -21.44
C THR A 2 53.06 1.21 -21.12
N SER A 3 51.80 0.89 -20.76
CA SER A 3 50.97 -0.29 -21.13
C SER A 3 50.20 -0.82 -19.88
N LEU A 4 48.93 -0.46 -19.61
CA LEU A 4 47.61 -0.80 -20.20
C LEU A 4 47.12 -2.26 -20.00
N LEU A 5 45.83 -2.34 -19.60
CA LEU A 5 44.86 -3.47 -19.56
C LEU A 5 44.82 -4.25 -18.22
N THR A 6 43.67 -4.52 -17.58
CA THR A 6 42.32 -4.79 -18.13
C THR A 6 41.23 -4.51 -17.07
N LEU A 7 40.12 -3.91 -17.51
CA LEU A 7 38.86 -3.87 -16.76
C LEU A 7 38.30 -5.29 -16.60
N GLY A 8 37.95 -5.66 -15.37
CA GLY A 8 37.14 -6.85 -15.08
C GLY A 8 35.67 -6.45 -14.97
N THR A 9 34.96 -6.39 -16.10
CA THR A 9 33.50 -6.36 -16.15
C THR A 9 33.01 -7.80 -16.22
N ILE A 10 32.29 -8.27 -15.18
CA ILE A 10 31.38 -9.40 -15.33
C ILE A 10 30.12 -9.08 -14.51
N PHE A 11 29.12 -8.50 -15.17
CA PHE A 11 27.72 -8.81 -14.88
C PHE A 11 27.08 -9.12 -16.24
N ASN A 12 26.77 -10.40 -16.42
CA ASN A 12 26.08 -10.90 -17.59
C ASN A 12 24.59 -10.56 -17.48
N SER A 13 24.10 -10.00 -18.58
CA SER A 13 22.71 -9.64 -18.88
C SER A 13 21.74 -10.83 -18.73
N SER A 14 20.57 -10.57 -18.14
CA SER A 14 19.33 -11.19 -18.60
C SER A 14 18.35 -10.08 -18.99
N ALA A 15 18.02 -10.06 -20.27
CA ALA A 15 17.19 -9.05 -20.90
C ALA A 15 15.80 -8.91 -20.26
N ALA A 16 15.58 -7.75 -19.66
CA ALA A 16 14.28 -7.10 -19.56
C ALA A 16 14.48 -5.65 -20.04
N THR A 17 14.93 -5.55 -21.29
CA THR A 17 15.38 -4.32 -21.95
C THR A 17 14.18 -3.48 -22.35
N GLU A 18 13.88 -2.48 -21.51
CA GLU A 18 13.05 -1.31 -21.79
C GLU A 18 11.58 -1.58 -22.19
N PRO A 19 10.64 -0.69 -21.82
CA PRO A 19 9.29 -0.76 -22.36
C PRO A 19 9.32 -0.63 -23.87
N HIS A 20 8.55 -1.47 -24.53
CA HIS A 20 8.50 -1.54 -25.98
C HIS A 20 7.06 -1.75 -26.43
N PHE A 21 6.74 -1.32 -27.65
CA PHE A 21 5.44 -1.60 -28.24
C PHE A 21 5.44 -2.96 -28.94
N VAL A 22 4.46 -3.80 -28.64
CA VAL A 22 4.13 -5.05 -29.34
C VAL A 22 2.69 -4.93 -29.80
N ASP A 23 2.42 -5.01 -31.10
CA ASP A 23 1.07 -4.92 -31.67
C ASP A 23 0.27 -3.68 -31.19
N ASN A 24 0.92 -2.51 -31.15
CA ASN A 24 0.40 -1.26 -30.60
C ASN A 24 0.06 -1.28 -29.10
N ILE A 25 0.48 -2.32 -28.37
CA ILE A 25 0.35 -2.43 -26.91
C ILE A 25 1.72 -2.13 -26.30
N LEU A 26 1.77 -1.14 -25.40
CA LEU A 26 2.97 -0.85 -24.62
C LEU A 26 3.22 -2.00 -23.64
N THR A 27 4.20 -2.84 -23.95
CA THR A 27 4.69 -3.91 -23.11
C THR A 27 5.76 -3.34 -22.20
N ILE A 28 5.42 -3.17 -20.92
CA ILE A 28 6.35 -2.72 -19.90
C ILE A 28 6.92 -4.00 -19.25
N PRO A 29 8.24 -4.27 -19.34
CA PRO A 29 8.83 -5.36 -18.57
C PRO A 29 8.54 -5.08 -17.09
N SER A 30 8.14 -6.09 -16.34
CA SER A 30 7.87 -5.96 -14.91
C SER A 30 9.11 -5.43 -14.19
N VAL A 31 9.20 -4.11 -14.02
CA VAL A 31 10.12 -3.52 -13.07
C VAL A 31 9.53 -3.86 -11.72
N ALA A 32 10.33 -4.43 -10.81
CA ALA A 32 9.96 -4.51 -9.40
C ALA A 32 9.97 -3.09 -8.81
N VAL A 33 9.06 -2.24 -9.29
CA VAL A 33 8.63 -1.06 -8.57
C VAL A 33 7.74 -1.60 -7.48
N ASP A 34 8.27 -1.61 -6.26
CA ASP A 34 7.56 -2.00 -5.05
C ASP A 34 6.50 -0.92 -4.77
N PHE A 35 5.47 -0.89 -5.62
CA PHE A 35 4.20 -0.27 -5.28
C PHE A 35 3.64 -1.14 -4.16
N GLY A 36 3.98 -0.76 -2.92
CA GLY A 36 3.41 -1.35 -1.72
C GLY A 36 1.91 -1.53 -1.95
N PRO A 37 1.34 -2.72 -1.67
CA PRO A 37 0.29 -3.36 -2.45
C PRO A 37 -1.01 -2.58 -2.81
N GLY A 38 -1.11 -1.29 -3.12
CA GLY A 38 -2.39 -0.58 -3.26
C GLY A 38 -2.87 -0.42 -4.69
N ARG A 39 -4.19 -0.49 -4.95
CA ARG A 39 -4.75 -0.03 -6.22
C ARG A 39 -4.68 1.50 -6.27
N TYR A 40 -3.60 2.04 -6.81
CA TYR A 40 -3.53 3.46 -7.13
C TYR A 40 -4.20 3.72 -8.48
N LEU A 41 -5.09 4.71 -8.53
CA LEU A 41 -5.67 5.24 -9.77
C LEU A 41 -4.78 6.39 -10.28
N ASN A 42 -4.85 6.67 -11.58
CA ASN A 42 -4.12 7.80 -12.21
C ASN A 42 -2.60 7.79 -11.92
N VAL A 43 -1.97 6.64 -12.11
CA VAL A 43 -0.52 6.48 -11.93
C VAL A 43 0.20 7.17 -13.09
N GLN A 44 0.99 8.19 -12.78
CA GLN A 44 1.83 8.90 -13.73
C GLN A 44 3.28 8.50 -13.51
N PHE A 45 3.93 8.06 -14.59
CA PHE A 45 5.32 7.70 -14.59
C PHE A 45 6.12 8.69 -15.44
N HIS A 46 7.33 9.02 -15.00
CA HIS A 46 8.30 9.79 -15.75
C HIS A 46 9.44 8.87 -16.17
N LEU A 47 9.80 8.89 -17.45
CA LEU A 47 11.01 8.25 -17.92
C LEU A 47 12.20 9.18 -17.64
N ALA A 48 13.03 8.82 -16.68
CA ALA A 48 14.28 9.50 -16.40
C ALA A 48 15.26 9.36 -17.57
N ALA A 49 16.20 10.30 -17.68
CA ALA A 49 17.19 10.35 -18.76
C ALA A 49 18.10 9.11 -18.83
N ASP A 50 18.18 8.34 -17.75
CA ASP A 50 18.94 7.09 -17.63
C ASP A 50 18.09 5.83 -17.89
N GLY A 51 16.84 5.98 -18.34
CA GLY A 51 15.95 4.87 -18.71
C GLY A 51 15.12 4.29 -17.56
N ARG A 52 15.21 4.83 -16.34
CA ARG A 52 14.38 4.43 -15.20
C ARG A 52 12.98 5.05 -15.28
N TRP A 53 11.94 4.32 -14.87
CA TRP A 53 10.61 4.87 -14.66
C TRP A 53 10.45 5.34 -13.21
N ASP A 54 10.26 6.64 -13.02
CA ASP A 54 9.99 7.26 -11.74
C ASP A 54 8.47 7.42 -11.56
N LEU A 55 7.92 7.04 -10.41
CA LEU A 55 6.55 7.39 -10.06
C LEU A 55 6.49 8.89 -9.74
N VAL A 56 5.77 9.64 -10.57
CA VAL A 56 5.60 11.10 -10.39
C VAL A 56 4.38 11.40 -9.54
N ASN A 57 3.31 10.64 -9.76
CA ASN A 57 2.06 10.82 -9.06
C ASN A 57 1.28 9.50 -9.04
N ALA A 58 0.72 9.15 -7.90
CA ALA A 58 -0.21 8.04 -7.75
C ALA A 58 -1.34 8.53 -6.84
N THR A 59 -2.57 8.50 -7.33
CA THR A 59 -3.72 8.80 -6.48
C THR A 59 -4.23 7.52 -5.83
N PRO A 60 -4.45 7.48 -4.52
CA PRO A 60 -5.13 6.34 -3.90
C PRO A 60 -6.45 6.04 -4.60
N ALA A 61 -6.92 4.79 -4.55
CA ALA A 61 -8.27 4.47 -5.01
C ALA A 61 -9.31 5.45 -4.44
N GLN A 62 -10.33 5.77 -5.23
CA GLN A 62 -11.37 6.73 -4.86
C GLN A 62 -12.00 6.39 -3.50
N TRP A 63 -12.27 5.10 -3.26
CA TRP A 63 -12.86 4.62 -2.00
C TRP A 63 -11.97 4.93 -0.79
N LEU A 64 -10.66 4.80 -0.93
CA LEU A 64 -9.71 5.04 0.15
C LEU A 64 -9.59 6.54 0.46
N THR A 65 -9.62 7.36 -0.58
CA THR A 65 -9.72 8.82 -0.43
C THR A 65 -11.01 9.22 0.28
N THR A 66 -12.14 8.62 -0.09
CA THR A 66 -13.43 8.84 0.59
C THR A 66 -13.36 8.43 2.05
N LEU A 67 -12.82 7.25 2.37
CA LEU A 67 -12.65 6.78 3.74
C LEU A 67 -11.78 7.75 4.57
N ILE A 68 -10.66 8.21 4.03
CA ILE A 68 -9.79 9.19 4.69
C ILE A 68 -10.54 10.51 4.96
N ASN A 69 -11.34 10.98 4.00
CA ASN A 69 -12.14 12.20 4.17
C ASN A 69 -13.23 12.03 5.24
N GLU A 70 -13.89 10.88 5.29
CA GLU A 70 -14.87 10.57 6.34
C GLU A 70 -14.21 10.54 7.72
N LEU A 71 -13.07 9.86 7.86
CA LEU A 71 -12.36 9.74 9.13
C LEU A 71 -11.77 11.08 9.61
N SER A 72 -11.29 11.92 8.69
CA SER A 72 -10.72 13.25 9.01
C SER A 72 -11.78 14.30 9.34
N THR A 73 -13.05 14.07 8.99
CA THR A 73 -14.17 14.95 9.34
C THR A 73 -14.97 14.43 10.53
N ALA A 74 -14.80 13.16 10.90
CA ALA A 74 -15.33 12.60 12.13
C ALA A 74 -14.73 13.30 13.39
N PRO A 75 -15.40 13.19 14.55
CA PRO A 75 -14.84 13.63 15.82
C PRO A 75 -13.46 13.03 16.07
N VAL A 76 -12.55 13.84 16.65
CA VAL A 76 -11.19 13.39 16.97
C VAL A 76 -11.28 12.22 17.96
N ALA A 77 -10.61 11.11 17.61
CA ALA A 77 -10.61 9.89 18.41
C ALA A 77 -9.28 9.71 19.15
N ASN A 78 -9.34 9.00 20.28
CA ASN A 78 -8.15 8.52 21.00
C ASN A 78 -8.29 7.01 21.23
N PRO A 79 -7.46 6.14 20.60
CA PRO A 79 -6.32 6.50 19.75
C PRO A 79 -6.74 7.17 18.42
N PRO A 80 -5.85 7.95 17.78
CA PRO A 80 -6.12 8.56 16.49
C PRO A 80 -6.49 7.52 15.43
N ALA A 81 -7.23 7.97 14.41
CA ALA A 81 -7.48 7.14 13.25
C ALA A 81 -6.19 6.69 12.59
N GLN A 82 -6.20 5.48 12.06
CA GLN A 82 -5.21 5.08 11.08
C GLN A 82 -5.80 4.06 10.11
N ILE A 83 -5.25 4.03 8.91
CA ILE A 83 -5.50 2.99 7.93
C ILE A 83 -4.15 2.34 7.63
N ILE A 84 -4.08 1.04 7.80
CA ILE A 84 -2.85 0.26 7.68
C ILE A 84 -3.03 -0.75 6.56
N GLN A 85 -2.13 -0.74 5.60
CA GLN A 85 -2.05 -1.75 4.57
C GLN A 85 -1.26 -2.96 5.07
N TYR A 86 -1.69 -4.14 4.64
CA TYR A 86 -0.97 -5.39 4.79
C TYR A 86 -1.06 -6.23 3.51
N HIS A 87 -0.21 -7.25 3.45
CA HIS A 87 -0.41 -8.42 2.61
C HIS A 87 -1.00 -9.56 3.44
N TYR A 88 -2.08 -10.17 2.96
CA TYR A 88 -2.82 -11.24 3.61
C TYR A 88 -3.53 -12.09 2.54
N ASN A 89 -3.39 -13.41 2.61
CA ASN A 89 -3.97 -14.35 1.63
C ASN A 89 -3.64 -14.01 0.16
N ASP A 90 -2.34 -13.79 -0.12
CA ASP A 90 -1.82 -13.43 -1.45
C ASP A 90 -2.46 -12.17 -2.07
N ALA A 91 -3.03 -11.32 -1.21
CA ALA A 91 -3.71 -10.10 -1.60
C ALA A 91 -3.34 -8.94 -0.68
N THR A 92 -3.51 -7.76 -1.24
CA THR A 92 -3.55 -6.52 -0.47
C THR A 92 -4.81 -6.43 0.33
N VAL A 93 -4.67 -6.02 1.57
CA VAL A 93 -5.79 -5.59 2.40
C VAL A 93 -5.50 -4.29 3.11
N TYR A 94 -6.57 -3.57 3.45
CA TYR A 94 -6.51 -2.36 4.25
C TYR A 94 -7.27 -2.57 5.55
N TYR A 95 -6.56 -2.43 6.65
CA TYR A 95 -7.08 -2.61 7.99
C TYR A 95 -7.34 -1.26 8.64
N LEU A 96 -8.58 -1.06 9.06
CA LEU A 96 -9.03 0.03 9.93
C LEU A 96 -9.15 -0.52 11.36
N PRO A 97 -8.23 -0.19 12.27
CA PRO A 97 -8.27 -0.68 13.64
C PRO A 97 -9.51 -0.24 14.40
N PRO A 98 -9.93 -0.96 15.45
CA PRO A 98 -11.06 -0.55 16.26
C PRO A 98 -10.68 0.70 17.05
N ARG A 99 -11.62 1.65 17.15
CA ARG A 99 -11.40 2.90 17.91
C ARG A 99 -11.82 2.80 19.37
N CYS A 100 -12.60 1.79 19.71
CA CYS A 100 -13.09 1.52 21.06
C CYS A 100 -13.24 0.00 21.23
N CYS A 101 -13.33 -0.45 22.49
CA CYS A 101 -13.34 -1.86 22.85
C CYS A 101 -14.58 -2.62 22.34
N ASP A 102 -15.71 -1.94 22.15
CA ASP A 102 -16.98 -2.50 21.68
C ASP A 102 -17.21 -2.34 20.17
N ILE A 103 -16.29 -1.65 19.48
CA ILE A 103 -16.34 -1.45 18.03
C ILE A 103 -15.44 -2.50 17.37
N MET A 104 -15.91 -3.09 16.29
CA MET A 104 -15.11 -4.01 15.49
C MET A 104 -14.14 -3.24 14.58
N SER A 105 -12.95 -3.80 14.34
CA SER A 105 -12.12 -3.35 13.22
C SER A 105 -12.77 -3.70 11.89
N VAL A 106 -12.27 -3.12 10.80
CA VAL A 106 -12.71 -3.47 9.45
C VAL A 106 -11.51 -3.82 8.60
N LEU A 107 -11.55 -4.96 7.93
CA LEU A 107 -10.60 -5.35 6.91
C LEU A 107 -11.24 -5.18 5.53
N TYR A 108 -10.65 -4.35 4.69
CA TYR A 108 -11.08 -4.11 3.31
C TYR A 108 -10.16 -4.85 2.32
N ASP A 109 -10.73 -5.29 1.21
CA ASP A 109 -9.95 -5.71 0.04
C ASP A 109 -9.35 -4.49 -0.70
N ALA A 110 -8.65 -4.75 -1.80
CA ALA A 110 -8.02 -3.71 -2.61
C ALA A 110 -9.03 -2.75 -3.28
N ASP A 111 -10.29 -3.17 -3.43
CA ASP A 111 -11.37 -2.43 -4.07
C ASP A 111 -12.29 -1.71 -3.06
N GLY A 112 -12.03 -1.87 -1.77
CA GLY A 112 -12.78 -1.23 -0.69
C GLY A 112 -13.98 -2.02 -0.18
N HIS A 113 -14.14 -3.29 -0.58
CA HIS A 113 -15.16 -4.16 0.00
C HIS A 113 -14.72 -4.68 1.35
N ILE A 114 -15.66 -4.78 2.29
CA ILE A 114 -15.40 -5.38 3.60
C ILE A 114 -15.21 -6.89 3.41
N LEU A 115 -14.04 -7.38 3.80
CA LEU A 115 -13.72 -8.81 3.87
C LEU A 115 -14.22 -9.42 5.17
N CYS A 116 -13.96 -8.75 6.31
CA CYS A 116 -14.27 -9.24 7.65
C CYS A 116 -13.95 -8.20 8.74
N HIS A 117 -14.25 -8.58 9.98
CA HIS A 117 -13.90 -7.90 11.21
C HIS A 117 -12.94 -8.78 12.02
N PRO A 118 -11.61 -8.61 11.90
CA PRO A 118 -10.65 -9.54 12.51
C PRO A 118 -10.51 -9.41 14.04
N ASP A 119 -10.87 -8.26 14.61
CA ASP A 119 -10.83 -8.01 16.06
C ASP A 119 -11.90 -7.00 16.54
N GLY A 120 -11.84 -6.65 17.82
CA GLY A 120 -12.78 -5.72 18.45
C GLY A 120 -14.13 -6.37 18.74
N GLY A 121 -15.14 -5.53 18.98
CA GLY A 121 -16.45 -5.96 19.46
C GLY A 121 -16.42 -6.45 20.91
N ILE A 122 -17.58 -6.78 21.48
CA ILE A 122 -17.77 -7.06 22.92
C ILE A 122 -16.77 -8.08 23.50
N ILE A 123 -16.40 -9.09 22.71
CA ILE A 123 -15.48 -10.16 23.13
C ILE A 123 -14.05 -9.99 22.58
N GLY A 124 -13.79 -8.93 21.80
CA GLY A 124 -12.49 -8.60 21.22
C GLY A 124 -12.02 -9.50 20.07
N ARG A 125 -12.89 -10.35 19.51
CA ARG A 125 -12.56 -11.35 18.47
C ARG A 125 -13.15 -11.04 17.10
N GLY A 126 -13.81 -9.90 16.95
CA GLY A 126 -14.48 -9.53 15.72
C GLY A 126 -15.58 -10.52 15.33
N ASP A 127 -15.72 -10.80 14.04
CA ASP A 127 -16.80 -11.63 13.46
C ASP A 127 -16.42 -13.11 13.23
N GLY A 128 -15.15 -13.46 13.40
CA GLY A 128 -14.63 -14.82 13.20
C GLY A 128 -14.44 -15.24 11.73
N GLN A 129 -14.57 -14.32 10.76
CA GLN A 129 -14.37 -14.63 9.33
C GLN A 129 -12.89 -14.62 8.91
N CYS A 130 -12.04 -13.87 9.61
CA CYS A 130 -10.58 -13.84 9.39
C CYS A 130 -9.81 -14.15 10.68
N PRO A 131 -9.91 -15.39 11.21
CA PRO A 131 -9.39 -15.74 12.53
C PRO A 131 -7.85 -15.74 12.63
N ASP A 132 -7.16 -15.83 11.50
CA ASP A 132 -5.70 -15.91 11.41
C ASP A 132 -5.05 -14.59 10.97
N PHE A 133 -5.83 -13.55 10.63
CA PHE A 133 -5.33 -12.29 10.08
C PHE A 133 -4.16 -11.70 10.89
N HIS A 134 -4.28 -11.64 12.22
CA HIS A 134 -3.21 -11.07 13.06
C HIS A 134 -1.93 -11.91 13.08
N ASN A 135 -2.02 -13.21 12.76
CA ASN A 135 -0.90 -14.13 12.77
C ASN A 135 -0.21 -14.25 11.40
N THR A 136 -0.94 -13.99 10.31
CA THR A 136 -0.47 -14.25 8.95
C THR A 136 -0.25 -12.99 8.11
N LYS A 137 -0.77 -11.83 8.52
CA LYS A 137 -0.53 -10.55 7.83
C LYS A 137 0.95 -10.18 7.81
N THR A 138 1.41 -9.65 6.69
CA THR A 138 2.79 -9.19 6.47
C THR A 138 2.82 -7.81 5.82
N GLN A 139 4.02 -7.25 5.62
CA GLN A 139 4.24 -6.01 4.85
C GLN A 139 3.39 -4.83 5.37
N GLU A 140 3.48 -4.56 6.67
CA GLU A 140 2.78 -3.45 7.31
C GLU A 140 3.20 -2.11 6.71
N LEU A 141 2.23 -1.31 6.27
CA LEU A 141 2.43 0.07 5.82
C LEU A 141 1.31 0.97 6.34
N VAL A 142 1.64 1.99 7.12
CA VAL A 142 0.65 3.01 7.53
C VAL A 142 0.37 3.92 6.32
N VAL A 143 -0.82 3.79 5.76
CA VAL A 143 -1.25 4.56 4.57
C VAL A 143 -1.69 5.96 4.96
N TRP A 144 -2.35 6.06 6.12
CA TRP A 144 -2.82 7.33 6.65
C TRP A 144 -3.00 7.23 8.16
N ARG A 145 -2.76 8.34 8.85
CA ARG A 145 -3.05 8.54 10.27
C ARG A 145 -3.65 9.92 10.48
N ASP A 146 -4.62 10.02 11.37
CA ASP A 146 -5.15 11.31 11.79
C ASP A 146 -4.14 12.00 12.71
N GLU A 147 -3.61 13.13 12.25
CA GLU A 147 -2.61 13.93 12.96
C GLU A 147 -3.26 14.91 13.97
N ARG A 148 -4.60 14.95 14.05
CA ARG A 148 -5.29 15.80 15.02
C ARG A 148 -5.13 15.23 16.42
N ASP A 149 -4.52 16.01 17.31
CA ASP A 149 -4.38 15.66 18.71
C ASP A 149 -5.59 16.15 19.53
N THR A 150 -5.96 15.37 20.55
CA THR A 150 -6.93 15.78 21.59
C THR A 150 -6.27 16.62 22.71
N SER A 151 -4.95 16.70 22.77
CA SER A 151 -4.20 17.38 23.84
C SER A 151 -4.24 18.92 23.80
N THR A 152 -4.66 19.53 22.70
CA THR A 152 -4.74 21.00 22.54
C THR A 152 -6.05 21.61 23.05
N ALA A 153 -6.97 20.80 23.57
CA ALA A 153 -8.14 21.28 24.29
C ALA A 153 -7.83 21.40 25.80
N LYS A 154 -7.11 22.45 26.19
CA LYS A 154 -6.97 22.84 27.60
C LYS A 154 -7.18 24.33 27.78
#